data_AF-A0A379TH23-F1
#
_entry.id   AF-A0A379TH23-F1
#
_cell.length_a   1.000
_cell.length_b   1.000
_cell.length_c   1.000
_cell.angle_alpha   90.00
_cell.angle_beta   90.00
_cell.angle_gamma   90.00
#
_symmetry.space_group_name_H-M   'P 1'
#
loop_
_entity.id
_entity.type
_entity.pdbx_description
1 polymer ?
#
loop_
_entity_poly.entity_id
_entity_poly.type
_entity_poly.pdbx_seq_one_letter_code
_entity_poly.pdbx_strand_id
1 'polypeptide(L)'
;MTETVLTNLKLEGSSGKALRQCIAAVRRGGVVSVPGVYAGFIHGFLFGDAFDKGLTFKMGQTHVHAWLGELLPLIEKGLLKPEEIVTHYMPFEEAARGYEIFEKREEECRKVILVPGATSAQAAQKQATGVINPMPGGVV
;
A
#
# COMPACT_ATOMS: atom_id res chain seq x y z
N MET A 1 1.11 18.01 18.40
CA MET A 1 0.69 19.30 17.80
C MET A 1 1.80 19.82 16.88
N THR A 2 3.03 19.95 17.36
CA THR A 2 4.22 20.37 16.58
C THR A 2 4.59 19.45 15.39
N GLU A 3 4.67 18.13 15.56
CA GLU A 3 4.95 17.20 14.44
C GLU A 3 3.86 17.21 13.35
N THR A 4 2.58 17.34 13.74
CA THR A 4 1.48 17.45 12.76
C THR A 4 1.59 18.72 11.95
N VAL A 5 2.07 19.81 12.56
CA VAL A 5 2.36 21.07 11.86
C VAL A 5 3.58 20.91 10.96
N LEU A 6 4.67 20.26 11.39
CA LEU A 6 5.88 20.02 10.58
C LEU A 6 5.67 19.04 9.41
N THR A 7 4.92 17.96 9.62
CA THR A 7 4.48 17.04 8.56
C THR A 7 3.56 17.76 7.56
N ASN A 8 2.60 18.57 8.03
CA ASN A 8 1.75 19.39 7.15
C ASN A 8 2.55 20.46 6.38
N LEU A 9 3.65 20.95 6.94
CA LEU A 9 4.59 21.87 6.31
C LEU A 9 5.62 21.16 5.41
N LYS A 10 5.50 19.84 5.18
CA LYS A 10 6.42 19.00 4.40
C LYS A 10 7.89 19.03 4.89
N LEU A 11 8.14 19.43 6.13
CA LEU A 11 9.48 19.44 6.76
C LEU A 11 9.85 18.08 7.36
N GLU A 12 8.87 17.22 7.63
CA GLU A 12 9.05 15.83 8.06
C GLU A 12 8.49 14.90 6.97
N GLY A 13 9.36 14.03 6.42
CA GLY A 13 8.97 13.10 5.35
C GLY A 13 8.05 11.97 5.81
N SER A 14 7.78 11.83 7.12
CA SER A 14 7.00 10.72 7.67
C SER A 14 6.37 11.05 9.03
N SER A 15 5.11 10.64 9.23
CA SER A 15 4.39 10.87 10.49
C SER A 15 4.58 9.73 11.49
N GLY A 16 5.04 10.04 12.70
CA GLY A 16 5.17 9.08 13.81
C GLY A 16 3.83 8.67 14.48
N LYS A 17 2.71 9.29 14.11
CA LYS A 17 1.40 9.10 14.78
C LYS A 17 0.96 7.63 14.79
N ALA A 18 0.90 6.99 13.63
CA ALA A 18 0.46 5.61 13.50
C ALA A 18 1.41 4.65 14.24
N LEU A 19 2.71 4.87 14.11
CA LEU A 19 3.73 4.05 14.76
C LEU A 19 3.61 4.09 16.29
N ARG A 20 3.42 5.28 16.87
CA ARG A 20 3.16 5.44 18.31
C ARG A 20 1.89 4.72 18.76
N GLN A 21 0.82 4.78 17.97
CA GLN A 21 -0.42 4.03 18.27
C GLN A 21 -0.19 2.52 18.23
N CYS A 22 0.57 2.02 17.24
CA CYS A 22 0.91 0.59 17.17
C CYS A 22 1.72 0.13 18.39
N ILE A 23 2.72 0.90 18.81
CA ILE A 23 3.54 0.60 20.01
C ILE A 23 2.66 0.54 21.26
N ALA A 24 1.72 1.47 21.41
CA ALA A 24 0.79 1.49 22.54
C ALA A 24 -0.19 0.31 22.52
N ALA A 25 -0.74 -0.05 21.36
CA ALA A 25 -1.81 -1.03 21.22
C ALA A 25 -1.34 -2.50 21.25
N VAL A 26 -0.14 -2.79 20.73
CA VAL A 26 0.34 -4.18 20.61
C VAL A 26 0.59 -4.80 22.00
N ARG A 27 0.33 -6.10 22.19
CA ARG A 27 0.65 -6.80 23.45
C ARG A 27 2.16 -6.83 23.73
N ARG A 28 2.56 -7.06 24.98
CA ARG A 28 3.96 -7.36 25.34
C ARG A 28 4.45 -8.60 24.59
N GLY A 29 5.70 -8.58 24.13
CA GLY A 29 6.31 -9.59 23.26
C GLY A 29 5.68 -9.67 21.86
N GLY A 30 5.00 -8.61 21.41
CA GLY A 30 4.30 -8.57 20.13
C GLY A 30 5.16 -8.07 18.96
N VAL A 31 4.58 -8.10 17.75
CA VAL A 31 5.23 -7.66 16.51
C VAL A 31 4.52 -6.44 15.95
N VAL A 32 5.29 -5.40 15.58
CA VAL A 32 4.82 -4.26 14.81
C VAL A 32 5.38 -4.39 13.38
N SER A 33 4.49 -4.68 12.42
CA SER A 33 4.84 -4.74 10.99
C SER A 33 4.66 -3.37 10.35
N VAL A 34 5.69 -2.88 9.65
CA VAL A 34 5.76 -1.53 9.07
C VAL A 34 6.06 -1.64 7.57
N PRO A 35 5.02 -1.84 6.72
CA PRO A 35 5.16 -1.80 5.27
C PRO A 35 5.15 -0.36 4.70
N GLY A 36 4.85 0.64 5.53
CA GLY A 36 4.83 2.05 5.15
C GLY A 36 6.24 2.62 4.89
N VAL A 37 6.34 3.57 3.96
CA VAL A 37 7.59 4.26 3.67
C VAL A 37 7.87 5.29 4.77
N TYR A 38 9.01 5.11 5.45
CA TYR A 38 9.56 6.06 6.39
C TYR A 38 10.92 6.55 5.88
N ALA A 39 11.11 7.87 5.77
CA ALA A 39 12.34 8.49 5.30
C ALA A 39 12.85 9.52 6.31
N GLY A 40 14.16 9.49 6.59
CA GLY A 40 14.79 10.39 7.54
C GLY A 40 14.44 10.10 9.01
N PHE A 41 14.56 11.11 9.86
CA PHE A 41 14.32 10.98 11.29
C PHE A 41 12.82 11.01 11.62
N ILE A 42 12.43 10.19 12.60
CA ILE A 42 11.08 10.21 13.19
C ILE A 42 11.20 10.77 14.60
N HIS A 43 10.59 11.91 14.86
CA HIS A 43 10.52 12.45 16.22
C HIS A 43 9.55 11.63 17.10
N GLY A 44 9.82 11.64 18.41
CA GLY A 44 8.97 10.99 19.39
C GLY A 44 8.86 9.47 19.24
N PHE A 45 9.87 8.79 18.68
CA PHE A 45 9.89 7.33 18.67
C PHE A 45 9.95 6.82 20.12
N LEU A 46 8.85 6.20 20.57
CA LEU A 46 8.65 5.71 21.94
C LEU A 46 9.48 4.44 22.20
N PHE A 47 10.79 4.56 22.07
CA PHE A 47 11.71 3.42 22.14
C PHE A 47 11.70 2.77 23.52
N GLY A 48 11.57 3.56 24.59
CA GLY A 48 11.42 3.05 25.95
C GLY A 48 10.20 2.14 26.12
N ASP A 49 9.03 2.57 25.63
CA ASP A 49 7.80 1.77 25.67
C ASP A 49 7.92 0.51 24.83
N ALA A 50 8.55 0.62 23.66
CA ALA A 50 8.80 -0.54 22.80
C ALA A 50 9.76 -1.55 23.46
N PHE A 51 10.77 -1.06 24.18
CA PHE A 51 11.71 -1.87 24.94
C PHE A 51 11.05 -2.56 26.14
N ASP A 52 10.32 -1.81 26.98
CA ASP A 52 9.58 -2.36 28.12
C ASP A 52 8.59 -3.45 27.68
N LYS A 53 7.93 -3.23 26.54
CA LYS A 53 7.00 -4.22 25.98
C LYS A 53 7.71 -5.35 25.23
N GLY A 54 9.02 -5.33 25.05
CA GLY A 54 9.78 -6.36 24.33
C GLY A 54 9.30 -6.56 22.90
N LEU A 55 9.07 -5.46 22.17
CA LEU A 55 8.49 -5.52 20.82
C LEU A 55 9.50 -5.91 19.75
N THR A 56 9.03 -6.66 18.75
CA THR A 56 9.75 -6.90 17.49
C THR A 56 9.20 -5.98 16.41
N PHE A 57 10.08 -5.27 15.69
CA PHE A 57 9.69 -4.51 14.49
C PHE A 57 10.10 -5.28 13.24
N LYS A 58 9.16 -5.42 12.29
CA LYS A 58 9.42 -5.97 10.94
C LYS A 58 9.12 -4.87 9.92
N MET A 59 10.12 -4.46 9.16
CA MET A 59 10.03 -3.27 8.31
C MET A 59 10.84 -3.44 7.04
N GLY A 60 10.59 -2.56 6.06
CA GLY A 60 11.33 -2.52 4.80
C GLY A 60 10.40 -2.53 3.59
N GLN A 61 11.01 -2.48 2.42
CA GLN A 61 10.29 -2.68 1.16
C GLN A 61 9.81 -4.13 1.06
N THR A 62 8.66 -4.34 0.42
CA THR A 62 8.10 -5.68 0.27
C THR A 62 9.00 -6.53 -0.61
N HIS A 63 9.33 -7.73 -0.16
CA HIS A 63 10.10 -8.73 -0.92
C HIS A 63 9.21 -9.40 -1.97
N VAL A 64 8.77 -8.65 -2.99
CA VAL A 64 7.75 -9.10 -3.95
C VAL A 64 8.10 -10.46 -4.58
N HIS A 65 9.34 -10.62 -5.06
CA HIS A 65 9.78 -11.86 -5.69
C HIS A 65 9.80 -13.07 -4.75
N ALA A 66 10.02 -12.86 -3.45
CA ALA A 66 9.98 -13.95 -2.48
C ALA A 66 8.56 -14.52 -2.29
N TRP A 67 7.53 -13.68 -2.50
CA TRP A 67 6.13 -14.06 -2.30
C TRP A 67 5.36 -14.33 -3.58
N LEU A 68 5.87 -13.87 -4.74
CA LEU A 68 5.16 -13.96 -6.01
C LEU A 68 4.81 -15.41 -6.38
N GLY A 69 5.73 -16.35 -6.17
CA GLY A 69 5.53 -17.77 -6.45
C GLY A 69 4.45 -18.44 -5.60
N GLU A 70 4.17 -17.91 -4.41
CA GLU A 70 3.11 -18.42 -3.53
C GLU A 70 1.77 -17.71 -3.78
N LEU A 71 1.79 -16.38 -3.95
CA LEU A 71 0.58 -15.57 -4.02
C LEU A 71 -0.11 -15.64 -5.39
N LEU A 72 0.66 -15.68 -6.48
CA LEU A 72 0.09 -15.70 -7.84
C LEU A 72 -0.76 -16.96 -8.10
N PRO A 73 -0.32 -18.19 -7.75
CA PRO A 73 -1.17 -19.37 -7.91
C PRO A 73 -2.46 -19.32 -7.08
N LEU A 74 -2.47 -18.61 -5.94
CA LEU A 74 -3.68 -18.43 -5.15
C LEU A 74 -4.68 -17.51 -5.86
N ILE A 75 -4.19 -16.49 -6.56
CA ILE A 75 -5.02 -15.60 -7.40
C ILE A 75 -5.58 -16.38 -8.59
N GLU A 76 -4.73 -17.15 -9.29
CA GLU A 76 -5.16 -17.96 -10.44
C GLU A 76 -6.22 -19.02 -10.08
N LYS A 77 -6.14 -19.58 -8.86
CA LYS A 77 -7.15 -20.51 -8.31
C LYS A 77 -8.40 -19.81 -7.77
N GLY A 78 -8.44 -18.48 -7.78
CA GLY A 78 -9.54 -17.68 -7.23
C GLY A 78 -9.65 -17.72 -5.70
N LEU A 79 -8.61 -18.20 -5.01
CA LEU A 79 -8.52 -18.23 -3.54
C LEU A 79 -8.15 -16.86 -2.95
N LEU A 80 -7.48 -16.01 -3.75
CA LEU A 80 -7.26 -14.61 -3.46
C LEU A 80 -7.86 -13.76 -4.60
N LYS A 81 -8.55 -12.68 -4.24
CA LYS A 81 -9.20 -11.76 -5.19
C LYS A 81 -8.73 -10.33 -4.97
N PRO A 82 -7.50 -9.99 -5.37
CA PRO A 82 -6.95 -8.64 -5.17
C PRO A 82 -7.73 -7.56 -5.93
N GLU A 83 -8.59 -7.93 -6.87
CA GLU A 83 -9.44 -7.01 -7.62
C GLU A 83 -10.46 -6.31 -6.72
N GLU A 84 -10.79 -6.87 -5.54
CA GLU A 84 -11.78 -6.30 -4.62
C GLU A 84 -11.40 -4.91 -4.08
N ILE A 85 -10.11 -4.57 -4.05
CA ILE A 85 -9.64 -3.24 -3.64
C ILE A 85 -9.63 -2.24 -4.81
N VAL A 86 -9.75 -2.71 -6.06
CA VAL A 86 -9.75 -1.88 -7.26
C VAL A 86 -11.06 -1.11 -7.34
N THR A 87 -10.99 0.21 -7.33
CA THR A 87 -12.16 1.09 -7.41
C THR A 87 -12.32 1.69 -8.80
N HIS A 88 -11.23 1.89 -9.54
CA HIS A 88 -11.26 2.56 -10.82
C HIS A 88 -10.42 1.83 -11.87
N TYR A 89 -11.00 1.70 -13.06
CA TYR A 89 -10.31 1.32 -14.29
C TYR A 89 -10.38 2.51 -15.24
N MET A 90 -9.23 2.98 -15.70
CA MET A 90 -9.14 4.23 -16.49
C MET A 90 -8.19 4.05 -17.68
N PRO A 91 -8.45 4.73 -18.81
CA PRO A 91 -7.44 4.95 -19.84
C PRO A 91 -6.14 5.53 -19.27
N PHE A 92 -5.00 5.20 -19.88
CA PHE A 92 -3.72 5.76 -19.45
C PHE A 92 -3.67 7.28 -19.60
N GLU A 93 -4.36 7.83 -20.59
CA GLU A 93 -4.50 9.26 -20.85
C GLU A 93 -5.20 10.01 -19.70
N GLU A 94 -5.99 9.31 -18.88
CA GLU A 94 -6.64 9.85 -17.68
C GLU A 94 -5.78 9.76 -16.42
N ALA A 95 -4.50 9.35 -16.51
CA ALA A 95 -3.63 9.18 -15.35
C ALA A 95 -3.58 10.43 -14.44
N ALA A 96 -3.52 11.63 -15.01
CA ALA A 96 -3.49 12.88 -14.24
C ALA A 96 -4.74 13.04 -13.34
N ARG A 97 -5.92 12.75 -13.89
CA ARG A 97 -7.18 12.74 -13.12
C ARG A 97 -7.13 11.65 -12.05
N GLY A 98 -6.62 10.46 -12.38
CA GLY A 98 -6.46 9.37 -11.43
C GLY A 98 -5.61 9.75 -10.20
N TYR A 99 -4.52 10.50 -10.42
CA TYR A 99 -3.71 11.06 -9.33
C TYR A 99 -4.47 12.12 -8.53
N GLU A 100 -5.19 13.03 -9.20
CA GLU A 100 -5.97 14.09 -8.56
C GLU A 100 -7.03 13.53 -7.60
N ILE A 101 -7.87 12.60 -8.06
CA ILE A 101 -8.92 12.02 -7.21
C ILE A 101 -8.34 11.22 -6.04
N PHE A 102 -7.19 10.56 -6.23
CA PHE A 102 -6.51 9.81 -5.17
C PHE A 102 -5.92 10.74 -4.11
N GLU A 103 -5.25 11.82 -4.53
CA GLU A 103 -4.68 12.83 -3.63
C GLU A 103 -5.78 13.54 -2.83
N LYS A 104 -6.85 13.97 -3.50
CA LYS A 104 -7.99 14.66 -2.89
C LYS A 104 -8.93 13.74 -2.11
N ARG A 105 -8.74 12.42 -2.20
CA ARG A 105 -9.59 11.38 -1.57
C ARG A 105 -11.05 11.47 -2.01
N GLU A 106 -11.24 11.76 -3.29
CA GLU A 106 -12.56 11.85 -3.93
C GLU A 106 -12.95 10.49 -4.52
N GLU A 107 -14.24 10.34 -4.86
CA GLU A 107 -14.78 9.14 -5.54
C GLU A 107 -14.50 7.82 -4.80
N GLU A 108 -14.30 7.86 -3.48
CA GLU A 108 -13.85 6.71 -2.66
C GLU A 108 -12.64 5.98 -3.27
N CYS A 109 -11.75 6.72 -3.93
CA CYS A 109 -10.64 6.15 -4.69
C CYS A 109 -9.65 5.42 -3.77
N ARG A 110 -9.51 4.09 -3.98
CA ARG A 110 -8.56 3.24 -3.23
C ARG A 110 -7.43 2.71 -4.11
N LYS A 111 -7.78 2.19 -5.31
CA LYS A 111 -6.83 1.65 -6.26
C LYS A 111 -7.31 1.89 -7.69
N VAL A 112 -6.45 2.54 -8.47
CA VAL A 112 -6.64 2.80 -9.90
C VAL A 112 -5.81 1.81 -10.71
N ILE A 113 -6.40 1.22 -11.73
CA ILE A 113 -5.72 0.48 -12.78
C ILE A 113 -5.76 1.30 -14.06
N LEU A 114 -4.60 1.73 -14.53
CA LEU A 114 -4.44 2.44 -15.79
C LEU A 114 -4.22 1.42 -16.91
N VAL A 115 -5.02 1.51 -17.96
CA VAL A 115 -5.04 0.55 -19.07
C VAL A 115 -4.59 1.27 -20.35
N PRO A 116 -3.36 1.00 -20.83
CA PRO A 116 -2.89 1.56 -22.09
C PRO A 116 -3.78 1.14 -23.27
N GLY A 117 -4.12 2.09 -24.14
CA GLY A 117 -4.91 1.87 -25.35
C GLY A 117 -6.42 1.74 -25.14
N ALA A 118 -6.92 1.81 -23.91
CA ALA A 118 -8.36 1.86 -23.65
C ALA A 118 -8.92 3.24 -24.01
N THR A 119 -10.09 3.29 -24.65
CA THR A 119 -10.74 4.55 -25.08
C THR A 119 -11.75 5.09 -24.08
N SER A 120 -12.12 4.32 -23.06
CA SER A 120 -13.06 4.70 -21.99
C SER A 120 -12.86 3.86 -20.73
N ALA A 121 -13.45 4.28 -19.61
CA ALA A 121 -13.42 3.51 -18.36
C ALA A 121 -14.04 2.11 -18.50
N GLN A 122 -15.16 1.98 -19.23
CA GLN A 122 -15.78 0.66 -19.48
C GLN A 122 -14.89 -0.23 -20.34
N ALA A 123 -14.22 0.34 -21.35
CA ALA A 123 -13.25 -0.38 -22.17
C ALA A 123 -12.04 -0.83 -21.33
N ALA A 124 -11.53 0.07 -20.47
CA ALA A 124 -10.43 -0.23 -19.54
C ALA A 124 -10.80 -1.38 -18.60
N GLN A 125 -11.99 -1.35 -18.00
CA GLN A 125 -12.45 -2.42 -17.11
C GLN A 125 -12.57 -3.76 -17.82
N LYS A 126 -13.17 -3.79 -19.02
CA LYS A 126 -13.32 -5.02 -19.81
C LYS A 126 -11.96 -5.59 -20.22
N GLN A 127 -11.03 -4.73 -20.63
CA GLN A 127 -9.68 -5.15 -21.03
C GLN A 127 -8.89 -5.68 -19.83
N ALA A 128 -8.91 -4.98 -18.69
CA ALA A 128 -8.16 -5.38 -17.49
C ALA A 128 -8.67 -6.69 -16.87
N THR A 129 -9.99 -6.89 -16.83
CA THR A 129 -10.59 -8.12 -16.29
C THR A 129 -10.50 -9.32 -17.25
N GLY A 130 -10.26 -9.07 -18.55
CA GLY A 130 -10.03 -10.10 -19.56
C GLY A 130 -8.58 -10.58 -19.67
N VAL A 131 -7.64 -9.99 -18.93
CA VAL A 131 -6.23 -10.41 -18.96
C VAL A 131 -6.06 -11.73 -18.22
N ILE A 132 -5.72 -12.78 -18.96
CA ILE A 132 -5.26 -14.04 -18.39
C ILE A 132 -3.75 -13.93 -18.22
N ASN A 133 -3.22 -14.32 -17.05
CA ASN A 133 -1.77 -14.37 -16.84
C ASN A 133 -1.13 -15.28 -17.91
N PRO A 134 -0.32 -14.74 -18.84
CA PRO A 134 0.29 -15.54 -19.90
C PRO A 134 1.47 -16.38 -19.40
N MET A 135 1.90 -16.18 -18.15
CA MET A 135 3.03 -16.87 -17.53
C MET A 135 2.56 -17.67 -16.30
N PRO A 136 1.79 -18.77 -16.47
CA PRO A 136 1.39 -19.62 -15.36
C PRO A 136 2.62 -20.33 -14.78
N GLY A 137 2.93 -20.07 -13.51
CA GLY A 137 3.96 -20.78 -12.75
C GLY A 137 5.42 -20.56 -13.19
N GLY A 138 5.71 -19.50 -13.96
CA GLY A 138 7.08 -19.16 -14.36
C GLY A 138 7.90 -18.61 -13.18
N VAL A 139 8.86 -19.42 -12.72
CA VAL A 139 9.93 -19.05 -11.79
C VAL A 139 10.54 -17.71 -12.22
N VAL A 140 10.63 -16.76 -11.29
CA VAL A 140 11.60 -15.66 -11.40
C VAL A 140 12.93 -16.13 -10.86
#